data_AF-R6WD06-F1
#
_entry.id   AF-R6WD06-F1
#
_cell.length_a   1.000
_cell.length_b   1.000
_cell.length_c   1.000
_cell.angle_alpha   90.00
_cell.angle_beta   90.00
_cell.angle_gamma   90.00
#
_symmetry.space_group_name_H-M   'P 1'
#
loop_
_entity.id
_entity.type
_entity.pdbx_description
1 polymer ?
#
loop_
_entity_poly.entity_id
_entity_poly.type
_entity_poly.pdbx_seq_one_letter_code
_entity_poly.pdbx_strand_id
1 'polypeptide(L)'
;MVAAEEFGRFSGDEKIRFMQETQIPYYRDNGYPKTQAYVLFWLGYEYREKGEYEKAIRCYEETMKLLTPSDVYYANAKAAIKGEKRSIAASKNPEILSFNPHVTGEVYKKIDGKLFFWEQPGYGCSAKTAYTSLFYNMSRCDSLMLDENMKTGDVITSSGGEMTLTYSRDDGICDTPAGHFENCSVYILDGEWRGLTHCETWLCRGVGIVRQIVTRDGETHEWVLSAYQTDGTDGLLPFAAGNRWEYVLATPETVWLAERENIFEVTACDSSSVTLSSMSFVAVKGYHDTWEGKTAEARYGYCKIISPDEGILCDVSSAMKRAEELAVTKRQKVHTAVANKVMRRIFETDPDINPDYAEKGVWNFFELDEIRKSDGKVGYERIHDFSFEWKDMSAYGTDSEGYKLLYSFFLCILRDATGCLWSDEWKDGYHFDEKKAAEYVTRNFNVTGGETVQTPAGTFENCLCVSFDYDAWGYFSGKSEYRFADGIGVVRFEHPFGDGKCAVWELTEYRGKGSGYFPTDDGLFRRYEPASLGDGWHGSVEYTFDADESGTVMFKDALGNRDRIDYEKK
;
A
#
# COMPACT_ATOMS: atom_id res chain seq x y z
N MET A 1 22.52 1.71 -14.24
CA MET A 1 21.44 0.83 -14.75
C MET A 1 21.95 -0.56 -15.08
N VAL A 2 22.97 -0.74 -15.93
CA VAL A 2 23.47 -2.07 -16.35
C VAL A 2 23.82 -3.03 -15.21
N ALA A 3 24.49 -2.58 -14.14
CA ALA A 3 24.88 -3.46 -13.03
C ALA A 3 23.69 -3.97 -12.17
N ALA A 4 22.60 -3.20 -12.10
CA ALA A 4 21.41 -3.55 -11.32
C ALA A 4 20.50 -4.54 -12.07
N GLU A 5 20.47 -4.47 -13.40
CA GLU A 5 19.71 -5.39 -14.26
C GLU A 5 20.28 -6.82 -14.22
N GLU A 6 21.59 -6.99 -14.02
CA GLU A 6 22.22 -8.32 -14.01
C GLU A 6 21.91 -9.14 -12.76
N PHE A 7 22.02 -8.56 -11.56
CA PHE A 7 21.70 -9.29 -10.33
C PHE A 7 20.20 -9.46 -10.11
N GLY A 8 19.36 -8.66 -10.79
CA GLY A 8 17.90 -8.78 -10.72
C GLY A 8 17.36 -10.10 -11.28
N ARG A 9 18.21 -10.87 -11.98
CA ARG A 9 17.90 -12.20 -12.53
C ARG A 9 18.02 -13.34 -11.51
N PHE A 10 18.59 -13.05 -10.34
CA PHE A 10 18.82 -14.01 -9.27
C PHE A 10 18.03 -13.61 -8.02
N SER A 11 17.80 -14.57 -7.12
CA SER A 11 17.14 -14.34 -5.83
C SER A 11 17.87 -15.04 -4.68
N GLY A 12 17.72 -14.51 -3.46
CA GLY A 12 18.24 -15.13 -2.25
C GLY A 12 19.76 -15.41 -2.29
N ASP A 13 20.16 -16.62 -1.88
CA ASP A 13 21.56 -17.01 -1.77
C ASP A 13 22.31 -17.03 -3.11
N GLU A 14 21.61 -17.32 -4.21
CA GLU A 14 22.21 -17.28 -5.56
C GLU A 14 22.60 -15.85 -5.93
N LYS A 15 21.72 -14.89 -5.64
CA LYS A 15 21.98 -13.46 -5.86
C LYS A 15 23.17 -12.97 -5.05
N ILE A 16 23.19 -13.28 -3.75
CA ILE A 16 24.31 -12.95 -2.85
C ILE A 16 25.62 -13.52 -3.40
N ARG A 17 25.63 -14.80 -3.80
CA ARG A 17 26.83 -15.46 -4.34
C ARG A 17 27.30 -14.80 -5.64
N PHE A 18 26.40 -14.50 -6.56
CA PHE A 18 26.72 -13.84 -7.81
C PHE A 18 27.36 -12.45 -7.57
N MET A 19 26.78 -11.66 -6.69
CA MET A 19 27.31 -10.33 -6.33
C MET A 19 28.72 -10.44 -5.71
N GLN A 20 28.91 -11.39 -4.80
CA GLN A 20 30.17 -11.58 -4.06
C GLN A 20 31.30 -12.20 -4.87
N GLU A 21 31.00 -13.25 -5.63
CA GLU A 21 32.02 -14.06 -6.31
C GLU A 21 32.26 -13.61 -7.75
N THR A 22 31.31 -12.89 -8.36
CA THR A 22 31.40 -12.45 -9.75
C THR A 22 31.48 -10.94 -9.90
N GLN A 23 30.43 -10.20 -9.50
CA GLN A 23 30.34 -8.76 -9.81
C GLN A 23 31.38 -7.92 -9.06
N ILE A 24 31.50 -8.08 -7.74
CA ILE A 24 32.44 -7.30 -6.93
C ILE A 24 33.90 -7.53 -7.37
N PRO A 25 34.39 -8.78 -7.56
CA PRO A 25 35.71 -9.04 -8.10
C PRO A 25 35.91 -8.43 -9.49
N TYR A 26 34.93 -8.58 -10.39
CA TYR A 26 35.01 -8.01 -11.74
C TYR A 26 35.22 -6.49 -11.70
N TYR A 27 34.41 -5.75 -10.94
CA TYR A 27 34.55 -4.29 -10.88
C TYR A 27 35.83 -3.85 -10.17
N ARG A 28 36.27 -4.58 -9.15
CA ARG A 28 37.56 -4.33 -8.49
C ARG A 28 38.72 -4.52 -9.45
N ASP A 29 38.78 -5.67 -10.12
CA ASP A 29 39.92 -6.08 -10.95
C ASP A 29 40.03 -5.26 -12.24
N ASN A 30 38.90 -4.69 -12.71
CA ASN A 30 38.86 -3.81 -13.88
C ASN A 30 38.90 -2.30 -13.52
N GLY A 31 39.08 -1.93 -12.25
CA GLY A 31 39.27 -0.53 -11.85
C GLY A 31 38.00 0.33 -11.90
N TYR A 32 36.84 -0.24 -11.56
CA TYR A 32 35.56 0.46 -11.47
C TYR A 32 35.07 0.63 -10.01
N PRO A 33 35.80 1.39 -9.16
CA PRO A 33 35.53 1.46 -7.72
C PRO A 33 34.14 2.01 -7.38
N LYS A 34 33.61 2.94 -8.19
CA LYS A 34 32.27 3.50 -8.00
C LYS A 34 31.19 2.43 -8.22
N THR A 35 31.27 1.68 -9.31
CA THR A 35 30.32 0.59 -9.60
C THR A 35 30.45 -0.53 -8.57
N GLN A 36 31.69 -0.87 -8.17
CA GLN A 36 31.95 -1.82 -7.08
C GLN A 36 31.24 -1.40 -5.79
N ALA A 37 31.34 -0.13 -5.39
CA ALA A 37 30.68 0.39 -4.20
C ALA A 37 29.15 0.28 -4.28
N TYR A 38 28.58 0.49 -5.46
CA TYR A 38 27.12 0.41 -5.64
C TYR A 38 26.63 -1.02 -5.51
N VAL A 39 27.37 -2.00 -6.05
CA VAL A 39 27.06 -3.43 -5.84
C VAL A 39 27.27 -3.82 -4.38
N LEU A 40 28.29 -3.31 -3.70
CA LEU A 40 28.49 -3.52 -2.26
C LEU A 40 27.31 -3.00 -1.44
N PHE A 41 26.77 -1.82 -1.76
CA PHE A 41 25.59 -1.30 -1.10
C PHE A 41 24.40 -2.26 -1.23
N TRP A 42 24.08 -2.70 -2.45
CA TRP A 42 22.95 -3.61 -2.67
C TRP A 42 23.19 -5.01 -2.08
N LEU A 43 24.44 -5.47 -2.02
CA LEU A 43 24.76 -6.69 -1.28
C LEU A 43 24.45 -6.53 0.22
N GLY A 44 24.68 -5.35 0.78
CA GLY A 44 24.29 -5.03 2.15
C GLY A 44 22.77 -5.13 2.35
N TYR A 45 21.99 -4.66 1.38
CA TYR A 45 20.53 -4.81 1.38
C TYR A 45 20.11 -6.29 1.36
N GLU A 46 20.71 -7.13 0.52
CA GLU A 46 20.38 -8.57 0.50
C GLU A 46 20.68 -9.25 1.84
N TYR A 47 21.78 -8.88 2.51
CA TYR A 47 22.07 -9.40 3.86
C TYR A 47 21.05 -8.94 4.90
N ARG A 48 20.59 -7.69 4.79
CA ARG A 48 19.55 -7.15 5.67
C ARG A 48 18.24 -7.91 5.52
N GLU A 49 17.81 -8.23 4.30
CA GLU A 49 16.58 -9.00 4.06
C GLU A 49 16.64 -10.40 4.71
N LYS A 50 17.84 -10.94 4.91
CA LYS A 50 18.08 -12.18 5.67
C LYS A 50 18.21 -11.99 7.19
N GLY A 51 18.04 -10.77 7.70
CA GLY A 51 18.29 -10.43 9.11
C GLY A 51 19.77 -10.45 9.51
N GLU A 52 20.69 -10.51 8.55
CA GLU A 52 22.15 -10.55 8.79
C GLU A 52 22.73 -9.13 8.89
N TYR A 53 22.18 -8.32 9.81
CA TYR A 53 22.44 -6.87 9.91
C TYR A 53 23.93 -6.52 10.07
N GLU A 54 24.71 -7.30 10.83
CA GLU A 54 26.14 -7.05 10.97
C GLU A 54 26.91 -7.28 9.66
N LYS A 55 26.45 -8.17 8.79
CA LYS A 55 27.04 -8.33 7.44
C LYS A 55 26.65 -7.15 6.55
N ALA A 56 25.40 -6.72 6.62
CA ALA A 56 24.91 -5.54 5.92
C ALA A 56 25.73 -4.29 6.26
N ILE A 57 25.95 -4.01 7.55
CA ILE A 57 26.77 -2.89 8.02
C ILE A 57 28.18 -2.93 7.42
N ARG A 58 28.84 -4.10 7.38
CA ARG A 58 30.18 -4.21 6.77
C ARG A 58 30.17 -3.86 5.28
N CYS A 59 29.16 -4.28 4.54
CA CYS A 59 29.01 -3.91 3.13
C CYS A 59 28.85 -2.40 2.94
N TYR A 60 28.06 -1.73 3.80
CA TYR A 60 27.91 -0.28 3.79
C TYR A 60 29.19 0.46 4.20
N GLU A 61 29.93 -0.05 5.18
CA GLU A 61 31.24 0.50 5.56
C GLU A 61 32.25 0.41 4.40
N GLU A 62 32.30 -0.72 3.68
CA GLU A 62 33.13 -0.86 2.48
C GLU A 62 32.68 0.07 1.34
N THR A 63 31.37 0.26 1.18
CA THR A 63 30.81 1.24 0.23
C THR A 63 31.35 2.64 0.52
N MET A 64 31.32 3.07 1.78
CA MET A 64 31.80 4.40 2.19
C MET A 64 33.31 4.57 2.01
N LYS A 65 34.12 3.51 2.08
CA LYS A 65 35.58 3.58 1.84
C LYS A 65 35.94 3.84 0.38
N LEU A 66 35.07 3.45 -0.55
CA LEU A 66 35.29 3.58 -1.99
C LEU A 66 34.72 4.88 -2.58
N LEU A 67 33.87 5.58 -1.82
CA LEU A 67 33.13 6.75 -2.29
C LEU A 67 33.50 8.02 -1.51
N THR A 68 33.34 9.15 -2.17
CA THR A 68 33.48 10.47 -1.51
C THR A 68 32.16 10.89 -0.88
N PRO A 69 32.16 11.80 0.13
CA PRO A 69 30.95 12.27 0.78
C PRO A 69 29.88 12.92 -0.12
N SER A 70 30.26 13.38 -1.32
CA SER A 70 29.32 13.92 -2.31
C SER A 70 28.62 12.86 -3.14
N ASP A 71 29.07 11.60 -3.12
CA ASP A 71 28.38 10.52 -3.81
C ASP A 71 27.11 10.11 -3.05
N VAL A 72 26.01 9.97 -3.78
CA VAL A 72 24.71 9.66 -3.18
C VAL A 72 24.70 8.31 -2.44
N TYR A 73 25.47 7.32 -2.91
CA TYR A 73 25.56 6.03 -2.22
C TYR A 73 26.46 6.07 -0.98
N TYR A 74 27.34 7.06 -0.85
CA TYR A 74 28.02 7.33 0.43
C TYR A 74 26.99 7.81 1.47
N ALA A 75 26.15 8.77 1.09
CA ALA A 75 25.11 9.30 1.97
C ALA A 75 24.09 8.22 2.34
N ASN A 76 23.66 7.43 1.35
CA ASN A 76 22.77 6.31 1.57
C ASN A 76 23.38 5.25 2.50
N ALA A 77 24.64 4.85 2.28
CA ALA A 77 25.35 3.92 3.16
C ALA A 77 25.47 4.44 4.60
N LYS A 78 25.70 5.75 4.78
CA LYS A 78 25.73 6.39 6.10
C LYS A 78 24.37 6.28 6.80
N ALA A 79 23.27 6.55 6.10
CA ALA A 79 21.92 6.37 6.63
C ALA A 79 21.63 4.89 6.95
N ALA A 80 21.98 3.98 6.04
CA ALA A 80 21.81 2.54 6.18
C ALA A 80 22.52 1.98 7.41
N ILE A 81 23.79 2.36 7.66
CA ILE A 81 24.53 1.93 8.87
C ILE A 81 23.79 2.37 10.14
N LYS A 82 23.22 3.58 10.17
CA LYS A 82 22.44 4.05 11.32
C LYS A 82 21.13 3.27 11.47
N GLY A 83 20.42 3.04 10.37
CA GLY A 83 19.22 2.23 10.32
C GLY A 83 19.46 0.80 10.82
N GLU A 84 20.52 0.13 10.38
CA GLU A 84 20.80 -1.25 10.79
C GLU A 84 21.26 -1.37 12.25
N LYS A 85 21.92 -0.35 12.80
CA LYS A 85 22.17 -0.30 14.26
C LYS A 85 20.87 -0.28 15.05
N ARG A 86 19.85 0.43 14.56
CA ARG A 86 18.50 0.42 15.14
C ARG A 86 17.82 -0.93 14.92
N SER A 87 17.94 -1.54 13.75
CA SER A 87 17.44 -2.90 13.46
C SER A 87 17.99 -3.93 14.45
N ILE A 88 19.31 -3.91 14.72
CA ILE A 88 19.96 -4.82 15.69
C ILE A 88 19.44 -4.59 17.12
N ALA A 89 19.25 -3.33 17.52
CA ALA A 89 18.73 -3.02 18.85
C ALA A 89 17.28 -3.50 19.00
N ALA A 90 16.45 -3.24 17.99
CA ALA A 90 15.05 -3.64 17.95
C ALA A 90 14.88 -5.16 17.90
N SER A 91 15.68 -5.87 17.10
CA SER A 91 15.62 -7.34 17.00
C SER A 91 15.98 -8.08 18.28
N LYS A 92 16.68 -7.41 19.21
CA LYS A 92 17.06 -7.95 20.53
C LYS A 92 16.05 -7.57 21.62
N ASN A 93 15.10 -6.68 21.33
CA ASN A 93 14.10 -6.22 22.28
C ASN A 93 12.78 -6.99 22.09
N PRO A 94 12.38 -7.86 23.03
CA PRO A 94 11.14 -8.63 22.91
C PRO A 94 9.86 -7.78 22.98
N GLU A 95 9.94 -6.52 23.40
CA GLU A 95 8.81 -5.58 23.38
C GLU A 95 8.54 -5.00 21.99
N ILE A 96 9.47 -5.17 21.03
CA ILE A 96 9.27 -4.68 19.66
C ILE A 96 8.59 -5.76 18.83
N LEU A 97 7.39 -5.44 18.34
CA LEU A 97 6.61 -6.32 17.46
C LEU A 97 7.12 -6.30 16.03
N SER A 98 7.47 -5.12 15.54
CA SER A 98 8.03 -4.93 14.19
C SER A 98 8.81 -3.63 14.12
N PHE A 99 9.72 -3.53 13.16
CA PHE A 99 10.46 -2.30 12.89
C PHE A 99 10.75 -2.14 11.41
N ASN A 100 10.86 -0.90 10.95
CA ASN A 100 11.19 -0.58 9.57
C ASN A 100 12.08 0.68 9.49
N PRO A 101 13.37 0.55 9.13
CA PRO A 101 14.18 1.66 8.67
C PRO A 101 13.83 2.04 7.23
N HIS A 102 13.61 3.33 6.98
CA HIS A 102 13.62 3.95 5.67
C HIS A 102 14.91 4.75 5.54
N VAL A 103 15.79 4.34 4.63
CA VAL A 103 17.10 4.97 4.46
C VAL A 103 17.31 5.37 3.01
N THR A 104 17.75 6.60 2.81
CA THR A 104 18.03 7.13 1.48
C THR A 104 19.27 8.03 1.52
N GLY A 105 19.92 8.15 0.37
CA GLY A 105 20.76 9.30 0.07
C GLY A 105 20.00 10.19 -0.91
N GLU A 106 20.10 11.51 -0.78
CA GLU A 106 19.42 12.44 -1.67
C GLU A 106 20.41 13.44 -2.25
N VAL A 107 20.24 13.79 -3.53
CA VAL A 107 21.02 14.82 -4.20
C VAL A 107 20.10 15.91 -4.71
N TYR A 108 20.50 17.16 -4.43
CA TYR A 108 19.87 18.36 -4.95
C TYR A 108 20.89 19.17 -5.74
N LYS A 109 20.51 19.67 -6.92
CA LYS A 109 21.37 20.49 -7.78
C LYS A 109 20.97 21.96 -7.74
N LYS A 110 21.98 22.82 -7.70
CA LYS A 110 21.87 24.28 -7.78
C LYS A 110 22.01 24.68 -9.25
N ILE A 111 20.92 25.15 -9.85
CA ILE A 111 20.87 25.55 -11.27
C ILE A 111 20.19 26.91 -11.34
N ASP A 112 20.89 27.91 -11.88
CA ASP A 112 20.39 29.28 -12.06
C ASP A 112 19.76 29.90 -10.79
N GLY A 113 20.41 29.70 -9.64
CA GLY A 113 19.94 30.22 -8.34
C GLY A 113 18.78 29.44 -7.71
N LYS A 114 18.33 28.36 -8.35
CA LYS A 114 17.27 27.48 -7.86
C LYS A 114 17.84 26.13 -7.42
N LEU A 115 17.08 25.44 -6.57
CA LEU A 115 17.42 24.12 -6.07
C LEU A 115 16.46 23.07 -6.63
N PHE A 116 17.00 22.04 -7.26
CA PHE A 116 16.24 20.95 -7.88
C PHE A 116 16.59 19.60 -7.27
N PHE A 117 15.58 18.77 -7.01
CA PHE A 117 15.76 17.35 -6.75
C PHE A 117 16.41 16.65 -7.94
N TRP A 118 17.36 15.75 -7.68
CA TRP A 118 18.10 15.04 -8.74
C TRP A 118 17.96 13.53 -8.65
N GLU A 119 18.27 12.92 -7.50
CA GLU A 119 18.16 11.48 -7.30
C GLU A 119 18.02 11.12 -5.81
N GLN A 120 17.40 9.95 -5.55
CA GLN A 120 17.23 9.38 -4.22
C GLN A 120 17.28 7.84 -4.26
N PRO A 121 18.46 7.20 -4.28
CA PRO A 121 18.57 5.78 -4.00
C PRO A 121 18.29 5.50 -2.52
N GLY A 122 17.79 4.30 -2.22
CA GLY A 122 17.45 3.89 -0.86
C GLY A 122 16.50 2.71 -0.81
N TYR A 123 16.06 2.37 0.40
CA TYR A 123 15.11 1.30 0.66
C TYR A 123 14.23 1.60 1.88
N GLY A 124 13.09 0.92 1.99
CA GLY A 124 12.24 0.91 3.20
C GLY A 124 11.07 1.89 3.23
N CYS A 125 10.77 2.59 2.14
CA CYS A 125 9.60 3.48 2.06
C CYS A 125 8.30 2.69 2.29
N SER A 126 7.46 3.14 3.22
CA SER A 126 6.13 2.57 3.49
C SER A 126 5.19 3.59 4.14
N ALA A 127 3.87 3.43 4.02
CA ALA A 127 2.88 4.26 4.72
C ALA A 127 3.15 4.34 6.23
N LYS A 128 3.62 3.24 6.84
CA LYS A 128 4.03 3.17 8.25
C LYS A 128 5.14 4.16 8.64
N THR A 129 5.87 4.72 7.67
CA THR A 129 6.86 5.77 7.93
C THR A 129 6.24 7.17 7.98
N ALA A 130 4.93 7.35 7.78
CA ALA A 130 4.26 8.66 7.81
C ALA A 130 4.93 9.68 6.88
N TYR A 131 5.32 9.22 5.67
CA TYR A 131 5.92 10.02 4.60
C TYR A 131 7.12 10.87 5.03
N THR A 132 8.08 10.24 5.73
CA THR A 132 9.24 10.88 6.37
C THR A 132 10.20 11.66 5.47
N SER A 133 10.08 11.62 4.14
CA SER A 133 11.01 12.25 3.19
C SER A 133 10.77 13.75 3.01
N LEU A 134 10.95 14.56 4.05
CA LEU A 134 10.56 15.98 4.08
C LEU A 134 11.11 16.81 2.90
N PHE A 135 12.40 16.68 2.58
CA PHE A 135 13.05 17.41 1.48
C PHE A 135 12.55 16.94 0.10
N TYR A 136 12.28 15.64 -0.02
CA TYR A 136 11.70 15.04 -1.21
C TYR A 136 10.25 15.50 -1.44
N ASN A 137 9.43 15.60 -0.39
CA ASN A 137 8.01 15.95 -0.51
C ASN A 137 7.80 17.33 -1.14
N MET A 138 8.63 18.32 -0.78
CA MET A 138 8.49 19.69 -1.30
C MET A 138 9.06 19.90 -2.71
N SER A 139 9.64 18.87 -3.34
CA SER A 139 10.28 18.97 -4.66
C SER A 139 9.46 18.37 -5.81
N ARG A 140 8.12 18.31 -5.71
CA ARG A 140 7.29 17.63 -6.73
C ARG A 140 6.80 18.51 -7.88
N CYS A 141 7.01 19.83 -7.84
CA CYS A 141 6.71 20.71 -8.97
C CYS A 141 7.92 20.74 -9.93
N ASP A 142 7.93 19.89 -10.96
CA ASP A 142 9.06 19.74 -11.92
C ASP A 142 10.44 19.59 -11.26
N SER A 143 10.50 18.82 -10.16
CA SER A 143 11.70 18.66 -9.32
C SER A 143 12.19 19.94 -8.62
N LEU A 144 11.54 21.09 -8.81
CA LEU A 144 11.89 22.33 -8.14
C LEU A 144 11.59 22.22 -6.65
N MET A 145 12.63 22.36 -5.83
CA MET A 145 12.52 22.37 -4.38
C MET A 145 12.41 23.80 -3.85
N LEU A 146 13.24 24.71 -4.36
CA LEU A 146 13.27 26.09 -3.87
C LEU A 146 13.74 27.05 -4.96
N ASP A 147 13.05 28.18 -5.09
CA ASP A 147 13.48 29.37 -5.84
C ASP A 147 13.40 30.58 -4.90
N GLU A 148 14.55 31.02 -4.38
CA GLU A 148 14.61 32.16 -3.45
C GLU A 148 14.26 33.50 -4.11
N ASN A 149 14.10 33.55 -5.44
CA ASN A 149 13.62 34.75 -6.13
C ASN A 149 12.10 34.88 -6.12
N MET A 150 11.37 33.83 -5.72
CA MET A 150 9.93 33.91 -5.52
C MET A 150 9.60 34.94 -4.45
N LYS A 151 8.49 35.64 -4.64
CA LYS A 151 7.88 36.57 -3.70
C LYS A 151 6.59 35.99 -3.15
N THR A 152 6.16 36.48 -2.00
CA THR A 152 4.86 36.15 -1.43
C THR A 152 3.74 36.37 -2.49
N GLY A 153 2.96 35.33 -2.75
CA GLY A 153 1.91 35.27 -3.76
C GLY A 153 2.33 34.67 -5.11
N ASP A 154 3.63 34.46 -5.36
CA ASP A 154 4.09 33.83 -6.60
C ASP A 154 3.67 32.36 -6.67
N VAL A 155 3.27 31.92 -7.86
CA VAL A 155 2.86 30.54 -8.16
C VAL A 155 3.64 30.04 -9.36
N ILE A 156 4.23 28.85 -9.22
CA ILE A 156 4.84 28.08 -10.31
C ILE A 156 3.94 26.88 -10.58
N THR A 157 3.63 26.63 -11.84
CA THR A 157 2.86 25.45 -12.27
C THR A 157 3.81 24.48 -12.98
N SER A 158 3.68 23.18 -12.70
CA SER A 158 4.45 22.14 -13.37
C SER A 158 4.16 22.12 -14.87
N SER A 159 5.09 21.58 -15.65
CA SER A 159 4.98 21.49 -17.11
C SER A 159 3.73 20.72 -17.58
N GLY A 160 3.26 19.75 -16.77
CA GLY A 160 2.02 18.99 -17.03
C GLY A 160 0.74 19.63 -16.45
N GLY A 161 0.88 20.68 -15.64
CA GLY A 161 -0.26 21.37 -15.03
C GLY A 161 -0.87 20.64 -13.82
N GLU A 162 -0.36 19.47 -13.44
CA GLU A 162 -0.93 18.68 -12.34
C GLU A 162 -0.50 19.16 -10.96
N MET A 163 0.56 19.97 -10.86
CA MET A 163 1.15 20.43 -9.61
C MET A 163 1.42 21.94 -9.64
N THR A 164 1.23 22.58 -8.50
CA THR A 164 1.61 23.99 -8.27
C THR A 164 2.51 24.12 -7.05
N LEU A 165 3.43 25.09 -7.09
CA LEU A 165 4.25 25.52 -5.96
C LEU A 165 3.99 27.01 -5.73
N THR A 166 3.45 27.34 -4.57
CA THR A 166 3.07 28.69 -4.17
C THR A 166 3.93 29.16 -3.01
N TYR A 167 4.54 30.34 -3.11
CA TYR A 167 5.10 31.01 -1.93
C TYR A 167 3.96 31.77 -1.23
N SER A 168 3.37 31.15 -0.22
CA SER A 168 2.11 31.60 0.40
C SER A 168 2.27 32.86 1.24
N ARG A 169 3.24 32.87 2.17
CA ARG A 169 3.45 33.93 3.17
C ARG A 169 4.83 33.85 3.80
N ASP A 170 5.32 34.96 4.35
CA ASP A 170 6.65 35.11 4.96
C ASP A 170 6.62 35.51 6.45
N ASP A 171 5.42 35.55 7.05
CA ASP A 171 5.15 35.89 8.45
C ASP A 171 4.78 34.65 9.29
N GLY A 172 5.17 33.46 8.84
CA GLY A 172 4.83 32.20 9.52
C GLY A 172 5.43 32.13 10.92
N ILE A 173 4.63 31.71 11.90
CA ILE A 173 5.06 31.46 13.28
C ILE A 173 4.85 29.98 13.59
N CYS A 174 5.85 29.34 14.20
CA CYS A 174 5.80 27.93 14.55
C CYS A 174 6.52 27.64 15.87
N ASP A 175 5.80 27.02 16.79
CA ASP A 175 6.35 26.45 18.02
C ASP A 175 6.65 24.97 17.80
N THR A 176 7.90 24.57 18.04
CA THR A 176 8.34 23.17 17.94
C THR A 176 9.13 22.77 19.19
N PRO A 177 9.43 21.47 19.39
CA PRO A 177 10.33 21.06 20.46
C PRO A 177 11.74 21.67 20.36
N ALA A 178 12.18 22.09 19.16
CA ALA A 178 13.46 22.75 18.94
C ALA A 178 13.45 24.25 19.29
N GLY A 179 12.28 24.88 19.42
CA GLY A 179 12.15 26.29 19.77
C GLY A 179 10.95 27.00 19.15
N HIS A 180 10.91 28.31 19.36
CA HIS A 180 9.94 29.22 18.75
C HIS A 180 10.58 29.89 17.52
N PHE A 181 9.91 29.81 16.37
CA PHE A 181 10.38 30.36 15.09
C PHE A 181 9.36 31.36 14.53
N GLU A 182 9.83 32.55 14.20
CA GLU A 182 9.04 33.65 13.63
C GLU A 182 9.55 34.00 12.21
N ASN A 183 8.70 34.63 11.41
CA ASN A 183 9.01 35.04 10.03
C ASN A 183 9.44 33.87 9.12
N CYS A 184 8.81 32.72 9.30
CA CYS A 184 9.03 31.55 8.47
C CYS A 184 8.38 31.75 7.08
N SER A 185 9.14 31.44 6.03
CA SER A 185 8.63 31.36 4.66
C SER A 185 7.82 30.09 4.47
N VAL A 186 6.57 30.23 4.03
CA VAL A 186 5.64 29.11 3.85
C VAL A 186 5.43 28.83 2.37
N TYR A 187 5.83 27.65 1.93
CA TYR A 187 5.63 27.16 0.57
C TYR A 187 4.54 26.08 0.59
N ILE A 188 3.59 26.19 -0.33
CA ILE A 188 2.50 25.23 -0.49
C ILE A 188 2.65 24.58 -1.86
N LEU A 189 2.70 23.25 -1.86
CA LEU A 189 2.65 22.44 -3.04
C LEU A 189 1.29 21.71 -3.08
N ASP A 190 0.51 21.97 -4.12
CA ASP A 190 -0.84 21.43 -4.33
C ASP A 190 -0.96 20.78 -5.69
N GLY A 191 -1.65 19.65 -5.77
CA GLY A 191 -1.87 18.93 -7.02
C GLY A 191 -2.17 17.45 -6.82
N GLU A 192 -1.79 16.59 -7.75
CA GLU A 192 -1.75 15.15 -7.53
C GLU A 192 -0.51 14.51 -8.16
N TRP A 193 0.35 13.94 -7.32
CA TRP A 193 1.55 13.22 -7.75
C TRP A 193 1.76 11.94 -6.95
N ARG A 194 1.41 10.80 -7.55
CA ARG A 194 1.56 9.46 -6.93
C ARG A 194 1.03 9.46 -5.49
N GLY A 195 -0.21 9.91 -5.32
CA GLY A 195 -0.89 10.02 -4.05
C GLY A 195 -0.61 11.31 -3.27
N LEU A 196 0.51 12.01 -3.51
CA LEU A 196 0.78 13.30 -2.85
C LEU A 196 -0.15 14.36 -3.40
N THR A 197 -1.06 14.85 -2.57
CA THR A 197 -2.05 15.85 -2.94
C THR A 197 -1.73 17.24 -2.39
N HIS A 198 -1.07 17.30 -1.23
CA HIS A 198 -0.76 18.55 -0.54
C HIS A 198 0.57 18.44 0.22
N CYS A 199 1.38 19.50 0.18
CA CYS A 199 2.54 19.67 1.03
C CYS A 199 2.77 21.14 1.38
N GLU A 200 2.47 21.54 2.61
CA GLU A 200 2.82 22.86 3.16
C GLU A 200 4.15 22.72 3.92
N THR A 201 5.13 23.57 3.62
CA THR A 201 6.46 23.54 4.24
C THR A 201 6.84 24.92 4.76
N TRP A 202 7.27 24.98 6.02
CA TRP A 202 7.71 26.19 6.71
C TRP A 202 9.23 26.18 6.80
N LEU A 203 9.86 27.17 6.19
CA LEU A 203 11.30 27.37 6.17
C LEU A 203 11.67 28.56 7.06
N CYS A 204 12.50 28.33 8.07
CA CYS A 204 13.09 29.39 8.88
C CYS A 204 14.52 29.67 8.39
N ARG A 205 14.82 30.94 8.11
CA ARG A 205 16.13 31.37 7.64
C ARG A 205 17.24 30.99 8.63
N GLY A 206 18.35 30.44 8.14
CA GLY A 206 19.47 29.95 8.95
C GLY A 206 19.19 28.64 9.69
N VAL A 207 17.98 28.09 9.56
CA VAL A 207 17.57 26.83 10.20
C VAL A 207 17.24 25.78 9.16
N GLY A 208 16.32 26.04 8.23
CA GLY A 208 15.78 25.02 7.31
C GLY A 208 14.30 24.76 7.55
N ILE A 209 13.85 23.54 7.28
CA ILE A 209 12.46 23.11 7.51
C ILE A 209 12.20 23.07 9.02
N VAL A 210 11.25 23.86 9.51
CA VAL A 210 10.82 23.83 10.92
C VAL A 210 9.50 23.07 11.11
N ARG A 211 8.69 23.02 10.05
CA ARG A 211 7.40 22.32 10.01
C ARG A 211 7.11 21.88 8.58
N GLN A 212 6.43 20.73 8.43
CA GLN A 212 5.84 20.30 7.17
C GLN A 212 4.54 19.55 7.42
N ILE A 213 3.48 19.89 6.68
CA ILE A 213 2.23 19.13 6.62
C ILE A 213 2.21 18.48 5.25
N VAL A 214 2.01 17.17 5.21
CA VAL A 214 1.97 16.38 3.98
C VAL A 214 0.69 15.56 3.95
N THR A 215 -0.05 15.64 2.86
CA THR A 215 -1.19 14.77 2.58
C THR A 215 -0.84 13.86 1.41
N ARG A 216 -0.77 12.55 1.67
CA ARG A 216 -0.57 11.56 0.64
C ARG A 216 -1.50 10.37 0.85
N ASP A 217 -2.05 9.83 -0.24
CA ASP A 217 -3.01 8.71 -0.22
C ASP A 217 -4.22 8.97 0.71
N GLY A 218 -4.62 10.23 0.86
CA GLY A 218 -5.69 10.67 1.77
C GLY A 218 -5.27 10.82 3.24
N GLU A 219 -4.06 10.39 3.63
CA GLU A 219 -3.54 10.53 4.98
C GLU A 219 -2.74 11.82 5.14
N THR A 220 -3.01 12.57 6.21
CA THR A 220 -2.29 13.82 6.52
C THR A 220 -1.41 13.64 7.74
N HIS A 221 -0.13 14.00 7.60
CA HIS A 221 0.85 13.99 8.68
C HIS A 221 1.52 15.34 8.82
N GLU A 222 1.73 15.75 10.06
CA GLU A 222 2.46 16.96 10.42
C GLU A 222 3.78 16.60 11.11
N TRP A 223 4.89 17.02 10.51
CA TRP A 223 6.23 16.89 11.05
C TRP A 223 6.74 18.25 11.53
N VAL A 224 7.32 18.28 12.73
CA VAL A 224 7.94 19.47 13.33
C VAL A 224 9.37 19.18 13.75
N LEU A 225 10.21 20.21 13.67
CA LEU A 225 11.62 20.12 14.01
C LEU A 225 11.79 19.88 15.51
N SER A 226 12.46 18.79 15.88
CA SER A 226 12.73 18.46 17.28
C SER A 226 14.13 18.88 17.73
N ALA A 227 15.11 18.81 16.84
CA ALA A 227 16.47 19.26 17.08
C ALA A 227 17.16 19.60 15.76
N TYR A 228 18.13 20.50 15.81
CA TYR A 228 18.96 20.82 14.65
C TYR A 228 20.37 21.24 15.06
N GLN A 229 21.28 21.11 14.11
CA GLN A 229 22.63 21.65 14.18
C GLN A 229 22.91 22.30 12.83
N THR A 230 23.04 23.62 12.81
CA THR A 230 23.48 24.37 11.63
C THR A 230 24.75 25.13 11.98
N ASP A 231 25.64 25.29 10.99
CA ASP A 231 26.82 26.16 11.08
C ASP A 231 26.48 27.66 10.97
N GLY A 232 25.19 27.99 10.86
CA GLY A 232 24.70 29.35 10.73
C GLY A 232 24.83 29.93 9.33
N THR A 233 25.00 29.11 8.29
CA THR A 233 24.90 29.58 6.90
C THR A 233 23.57 30.30 6.68
N ASP A 234 23.62 31.46 6.03
CA ASP A 234 22.42 32.24 5.69
C ASP A 234 21.62 31.57 4.56
N GLY A 235 20.31 31.81 4.49
CA GLY A 235 19.40 31.23 3.50
C GLY A 235 18.25 30.41 4.10
N LEU A 236 17.26 30.06 3.28
CA LEU A 236 16.09 29.30 3.74
C LEU A 236 16.40 27.82 3.98
N LEU A 237 17.40 27.28 3.27
CA LEU A 237 17.94 25.94 3.45
C LEU A 237 19.46 26.03 3.63
N PRO A 238 19.95 26.12 4.88
CA PRO A 238 21.37 26.36 5.17
C PRO A 238 22.16 25.07 5.01
N PHE A 239 22.50 24.71 3.77
CA PHE A 239 23.26 23.49 3.49
C PHE A 239 24.76 23.70 3.67
N ALA A 240 25.32 23.07 4.70
CA ALA A 240 26.75 22.90 4.88
C ALA A 240 27.03 21.48 5.36
N ALA A 241 28.19 20.92 5.00
CA ALA A 241 28.55 19.57 5.40
C ALA A 241 28.54 19.44 6.93
N GLY A 242 27.83 18.43 7.44
CA GLY A 242 27.60 18.23 8.87
C GLY A 242 26.35 18.91 9.44
N ASN A 243 25.68 19.80 8.69
CA ASN A 243 24.38 20.33 9.10
C ASN A 243 23.36 19.20 9.19
N ARG A 244 22.51 19.25 10.21
CA ARG A 244 21.69 18.12 10.64
C ARG A 244 20.36 18.55 11.22
N TRP A 245 19.32 17.79 10.92
CA TRP A 245 17.96 18.01 11.42
C TRP A 245 17.35 16.70 11.93
N GLU A 246 16.56 16.82 12.99
CA GLU A 246 15.71 15.77 13.52
C GLU A 246 14.26 16.25 13.56
N TYR A 247 13.34 15.36 13.22
CA TYR A 247 11.91 15.65 13.16
C TYR A 247 11.10 14.64 13.96
N VAL A 248 9.98 15.12 14.49
CA VAL A 248 8.96 14.31 15.18
C VAL A 248 7.58 14.66 14.64
N LEU A 249 6.62 13.75 14.79
CA LEU A 249 5.23 14.05 14.48
C LEU A 249 4.67 15.07 15.49
N ALA A 250 3.92 16.05 15.01
CA ALA A 250 3.27 17.05 15.86
C ALA A 250 2.11 16.44 16.66
N THR A 251 1.36 15.52 16.04
CA THR A 251 0.28 14.79 16.69
C THR A 251 0.74 13.39 17.07
N PRO A 252 0.43 12.93 18.30
CA PRO A 252 0.61 11.53 18.67
C PRO A 252 -0.17 10.62 17.72
N GLU A 253 0.39 9.44 17.43
CA GLU A 253 -0.34 8.42 16.72
C GLU A 253 -1.52 7.88 17.54
N THR A 254 -2.56 7.48 16.83
CA THR A 254 -3.82 6.98 17.41
C THR A 254 -3.96 5.46 17.31
N VAL A 255 -3.15 4.82 16.45
CA VAL A 255 -3.20 3.39 16.17
C VAL A 255 -2.04 2.66 16.83
N TRP A 256 -0.82 3.14 16.58
CA TRP A 256 0.41 2.44 16.94
C TRP A 256 1.09 3.06 18.15
N LEU A 257 1.50 2.22 19.09
CA LEU A 257 2.50 2.59 20.10
C LEU A 257 3.88 2.38 19.44
N ALA A 258 4.50 3.45 18.97
CA ALA A 258 5.74 3.36 18.21
C ALA A 258 6.83 4.34 18.69
N GLU A 259 8.08 3.89 18.62
CA GLU A 259 9.25 4.77 18.64
C GLU A 259 9.56 5.21 17.22
N ARG A 260 9.85 6.50 17.04
CA ARG A 260 10.22 7.07 15.74
C ARG A 260 11.49 7.89 15.82
N GLU A 261 12.30 7.78 14.78
CA GLU A 261 13.40 8.68 14.49
C GLU A 261 13.25 9.16 13.04
N ASN A 262 13.48 10.44 12.78
CA ASN A 262 13.56 10.98 11.42
C ASN A 262 14.67 12.02 11.34
N ILE A 263 15.71 11.73 10.56
CA ILE A 263 17.01 12.39 10.67
C ILE A 263 17.59 12.64 9.28
N PHE A 264 17.97 13.89 9.05
CA PHE A 264 18.64 14.33 7.83
C PHE A 264 20.00 14.93 8.17
N GLU A 265 21.02 14.60 7.40
CA GLU A 265 22.37 15.14 7.59
C GLU A 265 23.05 15.40 6.25
N VAL A 266 23.62 16.58 6.06
CA VAL A 266 24.37 16.93 4.85
C VAL A 266 25.72 16.22 4.87
N THR A 267 25.99 15.36 3.90
CA THR A 267 27.29 14.70 3.76
C THR A 267 28.27 15.52 2.93
N ALA A 268 27.77 16.29 1.96
CA ALA A 268 28.55 17.25 1.18
C ALA A 268 27.67 18.38 0.66
N CYS A 269 28.28 19.55 0.50
CA CYS A 269 27.68 20.69 -0.18
C CYS A 269 28.77 21.42 -0.95
N ASP A 270 28.56 21.62 -2.25
CA ASP A 270 29.43 22.43 -3.10
C ASP A 270 28.62 23.51 -3.84
N SER A 271 29.26 24.23 -4.76
CA SER A 271 28.64 25.32 -5.52
C SER A 271 27.49 24.86 -6.44
N SER A 272 27.48 23.58 -6.81
CA SER A 272 26.57 22.99 -7.78
C SER A 272 25.58 21.99 -7.18
N SER A 273 25.87 21.45 -6.00
CA SER A 273 25.06 20.37 -5.45
C SER A 273 25.10 20.29 -3.93
N VAL A 274 24.10 19.60 -3.39
CA VAL A 274 23.98 19.21 -1.99
C VAL A 274 23.68 17.71 -1.97
N THR A 275 24.41 16.98 -1.15
CA THR A 275 24.18 15.55 -0.90
C THR A 275 23.86 15.36 0.57
N LEU A 276 22.78 14.65 0.85
CA LEU A 276 22.30 14.44 2.21
C LEU A 276 21.90 12.98 2.46
N SER A 277 22.20 12.50 3.66
CA SER A 277 21.77 11.21 4.16
C SER A 277 20.46 11.39 4.92
N SER A 278 19.49 10.53 4.66
CA SER A 278 18.18 10.54 5.30
C SER A 278 17.90 9.18 5.92
N MET A 279 17.69 9.15 7.23
CA MET A 279 17.37 7.95 7.99
C MET A 279 16.10 8.20 8.78
N SER A 280 15.08 7.41 8.51
CA SER A 280 13.90 7.29 9.34
C SER A 280 13.80 5.88 9.89
N PHE A 281 13.32 5.74 11.11
CA PHE A 281 13.14 4.45 11.76
C PHE A 281 11.83 4.46 12.52
N VAL A 282 11.06 3.38 12.38
CA VAL A 282 9.90 3.11 13.22
C VAL A 282 10.07 1.75 13.89
N ALA A 283 9.82 1.68 15.19
CA ALA A 283 9.68 0.43 15.93
C ALA A 283 8.35 0.41 16.67
N VAL A 284 7.49 -0.53 16.30
CA VAL A 284 6.16 -0.74 16.89
C VAL A 284 6.30 -1.60 18.14
N LYS A 285 5.84 -1.07 19.27
CA LYS A 285 5.78 -1.73 20.58
C LYS A 285 4.43 -2.36 20.88
N GLY A 286 3.39 -1.89 20.20
CA GLY A 286 2.03 -2.31 20.45
C GLY A 286 1.03 -1.40 19.77
N TYR A 287 -0.20 -1.47 20.27
CA TYR A 287 -1.35 -0.77 19.71
C TYR A 287 -2.08 -0.02 20.81
N HIS A 288 -2.62 1.14 20.46
CA HIS A 288 -3.45 1.91 21.39
C HIS A 288 -4.74 1.14 21.71
N ASP A 289 -5.28 1.35 22.92
CA ASP A 289 -6.58 0.81 23.33
C ASP A 289 -7.74 1.64 22.77
N THR A 290 -7.78 1.71 21.44
CA THR A 290 -8.79 2.37 20.60
C THR A 290 -9.37 1.35 19.63
N TRP A 291 -10.51 1.65 19.01
CA TRP A 291 -11.11 0.75 18.02
C TRP A 291 -10.15 0.51 16.85
N GLU A 292 -9.52 1.56 16.34
CA GLU A 292 -8.55 1.51 15.26
C GLU A 292 -7.30 0.73 15.68
N GLY A 293 -6.76 0.99 16.88
CA GLY A 293 -5.61 0.30 17.42
C GLY A 293 -5.84 -1.21 17.57
N LYS A 294 -6.99 -1.62 18.13
CA LYS A 294 -7.31 -3.04 18.34
C LYS A 294 -7.70 -3.77 17.06
N THR A 295 -8.29 -3.07 16.10
CA THR A 295 -8.51 -3.59 14.74
C THR A 295 -7.19 -3.82 14.02
N ALA A 296 -6.24 -2.88 14.13
CA ALA A 296 -4.89 -3.06 13.61
C ALA A 296 -4.16 -4.21 14.32
N GLU A 297 -4.27 -4.34 15.65
CA GLU A 297 -3.69 -5.45 16.40
C GLU A 297 -4.18 -6.80 15.88
N ALA A 298 -5.49 -6.95 15.64
CA ALA A 298 -6.05 -8.16 15.05
C ALA A 298 -5.54 -8.39 13.62
N ARG A 299 -5.57 -7.37 12.75
CA ARG A 299 -5.13 -7.49 11.35
C ARG A 299 -3.65 -7.81 11.21
N TYR A 300 -2.79 -7.19 11.99
CA TYR A 300 -1.35 -7.35 11.83
C TYR A 300 -0.79 -8.47 12.71
N GLY A 301 -1.56 -8.89 13.72
CA GLY A 301 -1.18 -9.94 14.65
C GLY A 301 -1.65 -11.34 14.27
N TYR A 302 -2.64 -11.52 13.38
CA TYR A 302 -3.23 -12.85 13.14
C TYR A 302 -2.30 -13.80 12.37
N CYS A 303 -1.31 -13.29 11.65
CA CYS A 303 -0.40 -14.09 10.84
C CYS A 303 1.05 -13.66 11.12
N LYS A 304 1.90 -14.66 11.38
CA LYS A 304 3.34 -14.49 11.46
C LYS A 304 4.01 -15.23 10.31
N ILE A 305 4.68 -14.48 9.44
CA ILE A 305 5.47 -15.04 8.34
C ILE A 305 6.74 -15.66 8.93
N ILE A 306 6.97 -16.95 8.68
CA ILE A 306 8.17 -17.70 9.08
C ILE A 306 9.14 -17.81 7.90
N SER A 307 8.61 -17.95 6.68
CA SER A 307 9.38 -17.93 5.43
C SER A 307 8.52 -17.29 4.31
N PRO A 308 9.09 -16.90 3.16
CA PRO A 308 8.36 -16.21 2.09
C PRO A 308 7.03 -16.87 1.68
N ASP A 309 6.94 -18.20 1.81
CA ASP A 309 5.76 -18.99 1.42
C ASP A 309 5.05 -19.64 2.63
N GLU A 310 5.47 -19.32 3.85
CA GLU A 310 4.96 -19.97 5.07
C GLU A 310 4.60 -18.93 6.13
N GLY A 311 3.32 -18.88 6.48
CA GLY A 311 2.79 -18.17 7.63
C GLY A 311 2.23 -19.13 8.65
N ILE A 312 2.25 -18.75 9.92
CA ILE A 312 1.45 -19.41 10.97
C ILE A 312 0.41 -18.44 11.49
N LEU A 313 -0.76 -18.97 11.83
CA LEU A 313 -1.79 -18.21 12.50
C LEU A 313 -1.40 -17.97 13.98
N CYS A 314 -1.77 -16.81 14.48
CA CYS A 314 -1.51 -16.36 15.84
C CYS A 314 -2.84 -15.89 16.47
N ASP A 315 -3.07 -16.26 17.72
CA ASP A 315 -4.30 -15.92 18.42
C ASP A 315 -4.42 -14.39 18.64
N VAL A 316 -5.44 -13.79 18.04
CA VAL A 316 -5.81 -12.38 18.23
C VAL A 316 -7.19 -12.20 18.86
N SER A 317 -7.72 -13.25 19.51
CA SER A 317 -9.08 -13.25 20.08
C SER A 317 -9.31 -12.13 21.09
N SER A 318 -8.28 -11.77 21.87
CA SER A 318 -8.33 -10.66 22.83
C SER A 318 -8.49 -9.31 22.14
N ALA A 319 -7.72 -9.06 21.08
CA ALA A 319 -7.80 -7.84 20.28
C ALA A 319 -9.14 -7.73 19.56
N MET A 320 -9.62 -8.82 18.95
CA MET A 320 -10.93 -8.89 18.30
C MET A 320 -12.07 -8.55 19.25
N LYS A 321 -12.06 -9.16 20.45
CA LYS A 321 -13.06 -8.88 21.49
C LYS A 321 -13.00 -7.42 21.92
N ARG A 322 -11.79 -6.89 22.13
CA ARG A 322 -11.61 -5.51 22.57
C ARG A 322 -12.04 -4.50 21.51
N ALA A 323 -11.77 -4.76 20.23
CA ALA A 323 -12.28 -3.95 19.13
C ALA A 323 -13.83 -3.94 19.13
N GLU A 324 -14.47 -5.08 19.39
CA GLU A 324 -15.94 -5.18 19.45
C GLU A 324 -16.52 -4.34 20.61
N GLU A 325 -15.87 -4.34 21.77
CA GLU A 325 -16.23 -3.51 22.93
C GLU A 325 -16.05 -2.01 22.67
N LEU A 326 -15.05 -1.64 21.87
CA LEU A 326 -14.68 -0.25 21.56
C LEU A 326 -15.44 0.33 20.35
N ALA A 327 -16.14 -0.50 19.57
CA ALA A 327 -16.89 -0.05 18.41
C ALA A 327 -18.09 0.83 18.81
N VAL A 328 -18.05 2.12 18.47
CA VAL A 328 -19.09 3.09 18.84
C VAL A 328 -20.03 3.36 17.67
N THR A 329 -19.47 3.70 16.51
CA THR A 329 -20.25 4.08 15.33
C THR A 329 -20.93 2.88 14.70
N LYS A 330 -21.95 3.13 13.87
CA LYS A 330 -22.61 2.07 13.10
C LYS A 330 -21.61 1.33 12.22
N ARG A 331 -20.78 2.08 11.49
CA ARG A 331 -19.72 1.53 10.63
C ARG A 331 -18.73 0.66 11.38
N GLN A 332 -18.22 1.13 12.52
CA GLN A 332 -17.31 0.36 13.36
C GLN A 332 -17.94 -0.96 13.83
N LYS A 333 -19.22 -0.93 14.22
CA LYS A 333 -19.94 -2.15 14.64
C LYS A 333 -20.14 -3.14 13.50
N VAL A 334 -20.50 -2.66 12.30
CA VAL A 334 -20.65 -3.51 11.11
C VAL A 334 -19.30 -4.12 10.73
N HIS A 335 -18.25 -3.28 10.65
CA HIS A 335 -16.89 -3.73 10.38
C HIS A 335 -16.50 -4.85 11.34
N THR A 336 -16.55 -4.59 12.65
CA THR A 336 -16.06 -5.55 13.64
C THR A 336 -16.89 -6.83 13.66
N ALA A 337 -18.21 -6.74 13.43
CA ALA A 337 -19.05 -7.93 13.34
C ALA A 337 -18.64 -8.84 12.17
N VAL A 338 -18.44 -8.27 10.98
CA VAL A 338 -18.06 -9.04 9.78
C VAL A 338 -16.62 -9.53 9.89
N ALA A 339 -15.68 -8.65 10.27
CA ALA A 339 -14.28 -9.00 10.51
C ALA A 339 -14.15 -10.14 11.52
N ASN A 340 -14.84 -10.04 12.67
CA ASN A 340 -14.75 -11.06 13.70
C ASN A 340 -15.36 -12.39 13.25
N LYS A 341 -16.42 -12.37 12.44
CA LYS A 341 -16.99 -13.59 11.83
C LYS A 341 -15.97 -14.29 10.94
N VAL A 342 -15.28 -13.56 10.06
CA VAL A 342 -14.25 -14.12 9.17
C VAL A 342 -13.05 -14.64 9.95
N MET A 343 -12.52 -13.86 10.90
CA MET A 343 -11.33 -14.24 11.67
C MET A 343 -11.58 -15.46 12.56
N ARG A 344 -12.76 -15.55 13.20
CA ARG A 344 -13.15 -16.77 13.95
C ARG A 344 -13.19 -17.98 13.04
N ARG A 345 -13.81 -17.87 11.86
CA ARG A 345 -13.84 -18.94 10.86
C ARG A 345 -12.43 -19.38 10.45
N ILE A 346 -11.50 -18.44 10.24
CA ILE A 346 -10.10 -18.74 9.93
C ILE A 346 -9.48 -19.63 11.03
N PHE A 347 -9.65 -19.27 12.31
CA PHE A 347 -9.10 -20.05 13.42
C PHE A 347 -9.81 -21.38 13.65
N GLU A 348 -11.14 -21.42 13.52
CA GLU A 348 -11.94 -22.64 13.70
C GLU A 348 -11.66 -23.70 12.63
N THR A 349 -11.20 -23.29 11.46
CA THR A 349 -10.97 -24.15 10.29
C THR A 349 -9.49 -24.41 10.01
N ASP A 350 -8.62 -24.02 10.95
CA ASP A 350 -7.19 -24.28 10.90
C ASP A 350 -6.83 -25.51 11.76
N PRO A 351 -6.15 -26.52 11.20
CA PRO A 351 -5.85 -27.76 11.91
C PRO A 351 -4.82 -27.59 13.04
N ASP A 352 -3.96 -26.57 12.98
CA ASP A 352 -2.93 -26.34 14.01
C ASP A 352 -3.53 -25.62 15.23
N ILE A 353 -4.50 -24.73 15.01
CA ILE A 353 -5.23 -24.05 16.09
C ILE A 353 -6.38 -24.89 16.63
N ASN A 354 -7.12 -25.58 15.75
CA ASN A 354 -8.27 -26.41 16.09
C ASN A 354 -8.09 -27.84 15.53
N PRO A 355 -7.47 -28.77 16.28
CA PRO A 355 -7.31 -30.16 15.85
C PRO A 355 -8.62 -30.92 15.60
N ASP A 356 -9.73 -30.44 16.18
CA ASP A 356 -11.08 -30.98 16.04
C ASP A 356 -11.90 -30.27 14.96
N TYR A 357 -11.24 -29.54 14.05
CA TYR A 357 -11.88 -28.86 12.93
C TYR A 357 -12.80 -29.80 12.12
N ALA A 358 -13.97 -29.28 11.74
CA ALA A 358 -14.93 -29.99 10.88
C ALA A 358 -14.68 -29.71 9.39
N GLU A 359 -14.17 -28.52 9.09
CA GLU A 359 -13.86 -28.03 7.75
C GLU A 359 -12.48 -27.38 7.74
N LYS A 360 -11.71 -27.59 6.68
CA LYS A 360 -10.45 -26.89 6.41
C LYS A 360 -10.72 -25.59 5.68
N GLY A 361 -10.20 -24.48 6.19
CA GLY A 361 -10.23 -23.18 5.52
C GLY A 361 -9.18 -23.11 4.42
N VAL A 362 -9.58 -22.65 3.22
CA VAL A 362 -8.69 -22.54 2.04
C VAL A 362 -8.75 -21.19 1.33
N TRP A 363 -9.82 -20.41 1.49
CA TRP A 363 -10.04 -19.18 0.71
C TRP A 363 -10.94 -18.20 1.48
N ASN A 364 -10.44 -17.71 2.61
CA ASN A 364 -11.19 -16.86 3.52
C ASN A 364 -10.68 -15.42 3.49
N PHE A 365 -11.58 -14.47 3.21
CA PHE A 365 -11.23 -13.05 3.06
C PHE A 365 -12.24 -12.17 3.79
N PHE A 366 -11.70 -11.13 4.42
CA PHE A 366 -12.44 -9.96 4.83
C PHE A 366 -11.87 -8.74 4.10
N GLU A 367 -12.69 -8.04 3.33
CA GLU A 367 -12.29 -6.81 2.63
C GLU A 367 -13.21 -5.66 3.01
N LEU A 368 -12.61 -4.48 3.18
CA LEU A 368 -13.31 -3.21 3.27
C LEU A 368 -12.98 -2.39 2.04
N ASP A 369 -14.00 -2.01 1.29
CA ASP A 369 -13.87 -1.23 0.07
C ASP A 369 -14.62 0.12 0.20
N GLU A 370 -13.96 1.22 -0.15
CA GLU A 370 -14.58 2.53 -0.31
C GLU A 370 -15.29 2.59 -1.67
N ILE A 371 -16.59 2.87 -1.69
CA ILE A 371 -17.35 3.03 -2.93
C ILE A 371 -17.13 4.44 -3.49
N ARG A 372 -16.71 4.51 -4.76
CA ARG A 372 -16.52 5.77 -5.49
C ARG A 372 -17.56 5.94 -6.58
N LYS A 373 -18.14 7.13 -6.65
CA LYS A 373 -19.12 7.51 -7.68
C LYS A 373 -18.64 8.76 -8.40
N SER A 374 -18.46 8.67 -9.71
CA SER A 374 -18.10 9.81 -10.56
C SER A 374 -18.56 9.56 -11.99
N ASP A 375 -19.02 10.59 -12.68
CA ASP A 375 -19.40 10.54 -14.10
C ASP A 375 -20.34 9.38 -14.48
N GLY A 376 -21.35 9.11 -13.65
CA GLY A 376 -22.31 8.00 -13.87
C GLY A 376 -21.72 6.60 -13.70
N LYS A 377 -20.51 6.49 -13.12
CA LYS A 377 -19.84 5.22 -12.84
C LYS A 377 -19.81 4.94 -11.35
N VAL A 378 -19.92 3.65 -11.02
CA VAL A 378 -19.68 3.13 -9.67
C VAL A 378 -18.40 2.33 -9.71
N GLY A 379 -17.44 2.66 -8.86
CA GLY A 379 -16.20 1.90 -8.65
C GLY A 379 -15.95 1.71 -7.16
N TYR A 380 -14.79 1.14 -6.82
CA TYR A 380 -14.35 1.08 -5.45
C TYR A 380 -12.83 1.06 -5.35
N GLU A 381 -12.32 1.49 -4.19
CA GLU A 381 -10.93 1.34 -3.80
C GLU A 381 -10.83 0.53 -2.50
N ARG A 382 -9.89 -0.41 -2.43
CA ARG A 382 -9.74 -1.27 -1.27
C ARG A 382 -9.01 -0.54 -0.14
N ILE A 383 -9.60 -0.56 1.05
CA ILE A 383 -8.98 -0.07 2.28
C ILE A 383 -8.18 -1.22 2.91
N HIS A 384 -6.94 -1.37 2.45
CA HIS A 384 -6.07 -2.48 2.83
C HIS A 384 -5.87 -2.59 4.34
N ASP A 385 -5.79 -1.46 5.06
CA ASP A 385 -5.51 -1.43 6.51
C ASP A 385 -6.61 -1.99 7.40
N PHE A 386 -7.79 -2.23 6.83
CA PHE A 386 -8.92 -2.83 7.51
C PHE A 386 -9.29 -4.21 6.94
N SER A 387 -8.47 -4.76 6.03
CA SER A 387 -8.73 -6.01 5.31
C SER A 387 -7.68 -7.08 5.66
N PHE A 388 -8.07 -8.36 5.63
CA PHE A 388 -7.17 -9.51 5.86
C PHE A 388 -7.66 -10.78 5.18
N GLU A 389 -6.77 -11.75 5.02
CA GLU A 389 -7.04 -13.01 4.31
C GLU A 389 -6.25 -14.19 4.87
N TRP A 390 -6.81 -15.38 4.73
CA TRP A 390 -6.10 -16.65 4.92
C TRP A 390 -6.47 -17.60 3.78
N LYS A 391 -5.47 -17.99 2.99
CA LYS A 391 -5.68 -18.75 1.76
C LYS A 391 -4.62 -19.83 1.58
N ASP A 392 -5.07 -20.97 1.08
CA ASP A 392 -4.26 -22.14 0.74
C ASP A 392 -4.86 -22.83 -0.49
N MET A 393 -4.70 -22.19 -1.65
CA MET A 393 -5.18 -22.70 -2.94
C MET A 393 -4.06 -23.28 -3.82
N SER A 394 -2.83 -23.34 -3.31
CA SER A 394 -1.65 -23.73 -4.08
C SER A 394 -1.74 -25.16 -4.65
N ALA A 395 -2.44 -26.04 -3.96
CA ALA A 395 -2.63 -27.44 -4.34
C ALA A 395 -3.76 -27.68 -5.36
N TYR A 396 -4.55 -26.66 -5.73
CA TYR A 396 -5.78 -26.83 -6.52
C TYR A 396 -5.70 -26.13 -7.87
N GLY A 397 -5.61 -26.91 -8.95
CA GLY A 397 -5.72 -26.44 -10.33
C GLY A 397 -7.15 -26.42 -10.86
N THR A 398 -7.30 -26.13 -12.16
CA THR A 398 -8.58 -26.13 -12.90
C THR A 398 -9.34 -27.45 -12.86
N ASP A 399 -8.67 -28.53 -12.46
CA ASP A 399 -9.26 -29.84 -12.30
C ASP A 399 -10.09 -30.00 -11.03
N SER A 400 -9.82 -29.17 -10.00
CA SER A 400 -10.53 -29.18 -8.72
C SER A 400 -11.87 -28.44 -8.79
N GLU A 401 -12.92 -28.99 -8.18
CA GLU A 401 -14.18 -28.27 -7.96
C GLU A 401 -13.98 -26.98 -7.13
N GLY A 402 -13.03 -27.00 -6.19
CA GLY A 402 -12.67 -25.84 -5.39
C GLY A 402 -12.10 -24.67 -6.19
N TYR A 403 -11.67 -24.88 -7.44
CA TYR A 403 -11.20 -23.80 -8.32
C TYR A 403 -12.27 -22.73 -8.55
N LYS A 404 -13.56 -23.10 -8.45
CA LYS A 404 -14.69 -22.16 -8.53
C LYS A 404 -14.68 -21.11 -7.42
N LEU A 405 -14.04 -21.38 -6.27
CA LEU A 405 -13.94 -20.45 -5.14
C LEU A 405 -13.15 -19.17 -5.48
N LEU A 406 -12.19 -19.27 -6.40
CA LEU A 406 -11.41 -18.12 -6.89
C LEU A 406 -12.32 -17.03 -7.47
N TYR A 407 -13.45 -17.44 -8.08
CA TYR A 407 -14.42 -16.55 -8.70
C TYR A 407 -15.37 -15.85 -7.71
N SER A 408 -15.20 -16.05 -6.39
CA SER A 408 -15.76 -15.13 -5.38
C SER A 408 -15.27 -13.67 -5.56
N PHE A 409 -14.25 -13.47 -6.39
CA PHE A 409 -13.71 -12.18 -6.81
C PHE A 409 -14.37 -11.61 -8.07
N PHE A 410 -15.57 -12.08 -8.47
CA PHE A 410 -16.24 -11.63 -9.69
C PHE A 410 -16.42 -10.11 -9.80
N LEU A 411 -16.59 -9.37 -8.69
CA LEU A 411 -16.60 -7.89 -8.72
C LEU A 411 -15.23 -7.28 -8.99
N CYS A 412 -14.13 -7.91 -8.55
CA CYS A 412 -12.76 -7.50 -8.89
C CYS A 412 -12.49 -7.71 -10.38
N ILE A 413 -12.89 -8.87 -10.92
CA ILE A 413 -12.75 -9.18 -12.36
C ILE A 413 -13.46 -8.10 -13.20
N LEU A 414 -14.70 -7.74 -12.82
CA LEU A 414 -15.46 -6.71 -13.53
C LEU A 414 -14.79 -5.33 -13.45
N ARG A 415 -14.39 -4.91 -12.25
CA ARG A 415 -13.72 -3.63 -12.04
C ARG A 415 -12.42 -3.55 -12.85
N ASP A 416 -11.59 -4.59 -12.81
CA ASP A 416 -10.28 -4.56 -13.47
C ASP A 416 -10.42 -4.59 -14.99
N ALA A 417 -11.36 -5.36 -15.53
CA ALA A 417 -11.63 -5.39 -16.96
C ALA A 417 -12.23 -4.06 -17.47
N THR A 418 -13.20 -3.49 -16.75
CA THR A 418 -14.01 -2.39 -17.29
C THR A 418 -13.64 -1.02 -16.74
N GLY A 419 -12.91 -0.95 -15.63
CA GLY A 419 -12.58 0.26 -14.87
C GLY A 419 -13.67 0.68 -13.87
N CYS A 420 -14.77 -0.07 -13.75
CA CYS A 420 -15.88 0.23 -12.84
C CYS A 420 -16.68 -1.05 -12.50
N LEU A 421 -17.51 -0.99 -11.47
CA LEU A 421 -18.55 -2.00 -11.20
C LEU A 421 -19.82 -1.76 -12.03
N TRP A 422 -20.07 -0.51 -12.41
CA TRP A 422 -21.20 -0.10 -13.22
C TRP A 422 -20.94 1.22 -13.93
N SER A 423 -21.58 1.41 -15.10
CA SER A 423 -21.68 2.68 -15.82
C SER A 423 -23.11 2.90 -16.29
N ASP A 424 -23.66 4.10 -16.10
CA ASP A 424 -25.00 4.48 -16.59
C ASP A 424 -25.11 4.46 -18.13
N GLU A 425 -23.99 4.36 -18.83
CA GLU A 425 -23.94 4.15 -20.28
C GLU A 425 -24.26 2.70 -20.68
N TRP A 426 -24.12 1.73 -19.77
CA TRP A 426 -24.39 0.31 -20.00
C TRP A 426 -25.90 0.06 -20.11
N LYS A 427 -26.46 0.45 -21.26
CA LYS A 427 -27.84 0.21 -21.66
C LYS A 427 -27.88 -0.88 -22.72
N ASP A 428 -29.06 -1.45 -22.95
CA ASP A 428 -29.26 -2.40 -24.04
C ASP A 428 -28.73 -1.85 -25.38
N GLY A 429 -27.85 -2.63 -26.03
CA GLY A 429 -27.15 -2.27 -27.26
C GLY A 429 -25.82 -1.54 -27.06
N TYR A 430 -25.39 -1.24 -25.84
CA TYR A 430 -24.05 -0.67 -25.58
C TYR A 430 -22.96 -1.69 -25.93
N HIS A 431 -21.91 -1.24 -26.63
CA HIS A 431 -20.83 -2.10 -27.09
C HIS A 431 -19.52 -1.32 -27.28
N PHE A 432 -18.38 -2.00 -27.05
CA PHE A 432 -17.08 -1.60 -27.60
C PHE A 432 -16.23 -2.82 -27.97
N ASP A 433 -15.40 -2.67 -29.00
CA ASP A 433 -14.56 -3.75 -29.52
C ASP A 433 -13.36 -4.06 -28.62
N GLU A 434 -12.64 -3.04 -28.18
CA GLU A 434 -11.41 -3.20 -27.40
C GLU A 434 -11.15 -2.00 -26.47
N LYS A 435 -10.68 -2.28 -25.26
CA LYS A 435 -10.15 -1.32 -24.29
C LYS A 435 -8.86 -1.87 -23.69
N LYS A 436 -7.79 -1.06 -23.72
CA LYS A 436 -6.49 -1.41 -23.11
C LYS A 436 -6.29 -0.63 -21.81
N ALA A 437 -5.86 -1.34 -20.77
CA ALA A 437 -5.48 -0.77 -19.49
C ALA A 437 -4.15 -1.39 -19.05
N ALA A 438 -3.07 -0.62 -19.13
CA ALA A 438 -1.70 -1.09 -18.94
C ALA A 438 -1.40 -2.31 -19.84
N GLU A 439 -1.13 -3.47 -19.23
CA GLU A 439 -0.80 -4.73 -19.90
C GLU A 439 -2.02 -5.63 -20.17
N TYR A 440 -3.20 -5.26 -19.67
CA TYR A 440 -4.44 -6.03 -19.82
C TYR A 440 -5.35 -5.45 -20.90
N VAL A 441 -6.14 -6.32 -21.52
CA VAL A 441 -7.03 -5.93 -22.63
C VAL A 441 -8.40 -6.56 -22.49
N THR A 442 -9.45 -5.73 -22.54
CA THR A 442 -10.84 -6.18 -22.59
C THR A 442 -11.37 -6.04 -24.02
N ARG A 443 -12.03 -7.08 -24.53
CA ARG A 443 -12.60 -7.14 -25.87
C ARG A 443 -14.04 -7.56 -25.87
N ASN A 444 -14.70 -7.27 -26.99
CA ASN A 444 -16.07 -7.73 -27.27
C ASN A 444 -17.02 -7.42 -26.11
N PHE A 445 -16.91 -6.21 -25.55
CA PHE A 445 -17.79 -5.80 -24.48
C PHE A 445 -19.16 -5.51 -25.07
N ASN A 446 -20.20 -6.18 -24.56
CA ASN A 446 -21.56 -6.06 -25.05
C ASN A 446 -22.53 -6.00 -23.88
N VAL A 447 -23.57 -5.17 -24.03
CA VAL A 447 -24.69 -5.08 -23.10
C VAL A 447 -25.98 -5.40 -23.85
N THR A 448 -26.71 -6.40 -23.40
CA THR A 448 -28.02 -6.78 -23.95
C THR A 448 -29.07 -6.80 -22.86
N GLY A 449 -30.31 -6.42 -23.17
CA GLY A 449 -31.40 -6.34 -22.21
C GLY A 449 -32.57 -7.27 -22.48
N GLY A 450 -33.51 -7.29 -21.52
CA GLY A 450 -34.79 -7.99 -21.65
C GLY A 450 -34.78 -9.45 -21.22
N GLU A 451 -33.73 -9.91 -20.53
CA GLU A 451 -33.65 -11.26 -19.99
C GLU A 451 -34.41 -11.37 -18.67
N THR A 452 -35.13 -12.48 -18.46
CA THR A 452 -35.64 -12.86 -17.14
C THR A 452 -34.70 -13.90 -16.53
N VAL A 453 -34.12 -13.58 -15.37
CA VAL A 453 -33.16 -14.44 -14.67
C VAL A 453 -33.79 -15.01 -13.42
N GLN A 454 -33.68 -16.33 -13.25
CA GLN A 454 -34.10 -17.02 -12.03
C GLN A 454 -32.86 -17.43 -11.22
N THR A 455 -32.88 -17.12 -9.93
CA THR A 455 -31.86 -17.52 -8.95
C THR A 455 -32.56 -17.99 -7.66
N PRO A 456 -31.82 -18.55 -6.69
CA PRO A 456 -32.42 -18.91 -5.39
C PRO A 456 -33.02 -17.71 -4.64
N ALA A 457 -32.52 -16.48 -4.89
CA ALA A 457 -33.08 -15.26 -4.31
C ALA A 457 -34.39 -14.77 -4.95
N GLY A 458 -34.78 -15.32 -6.11
CA GLY A 458 -36.04 -14.98 -6.78
C GLY A 458 -35.96 -14.92 -8.30
N THR A 459 -37.01 -14.35 -8.89
CA THR A 459 -37.08 -14.08 -10.34
C THR A 459 -36.92 -12.58 -10.59
N PHE A 460 -36.02 -12.23 -11.50
CA PHE A 460 -35.69 -10.86 -11.87
C PHE A 460 -35.99 -10.65 -13.35
N GLU A 461 -36.89 -9.72 -13.66
CA GLU A 461 -37.29 -9.40 -15.03
C GLU A 461 -36.49 -8.21 -15.58
N ASN A 462 -36.36 -8.14 -16.90
CA ASN A 462 -35.68 -7.05 -17.61
C ASN A 462 -34.23 -6.84 -17.16
N CYS A 463 -33.53 -7.93 -16.87
CA CYS A 463 -32.11 -7.92 -16.54
C CYS A 463 -31.27 -7.46 -17.74
N LEU A 464 -30.15 -6.80 -17.44
CA LEU A 464 -29.09 -6.51 -18.39
C LEU A 464 -28.01 -7.59 -18.30
N CYS A 465 -27.64 -8.14 -19.45
CA CYS A 465 -26.50 -9.02 -19.63
C CYS A 465 -25.29 -8.17 -20.06
N VAL A 466 -24.21 -8.23 -19.29
CA VAL A 466 -22.90 -7.67 -19.65
C VAL A 466 -21.96 -8.82 -19.95
N SER A 467 -21.39 -8.86 -21.15
CA SER A 467 -20.45 -9.89 -21.57
C SER A 467 -19.17 -9.29 -22.15
N PHE A 468 -18.01 -9.87 -21.84
CA PHE A 468 -16.73 -9.45 -22.41
C PHE A 468 -15.69 -10.57 -22.35
N ASP A 469 -14.65 -10.46 -23.20
CA ASP A 469 -13.42 -11.25 -23.11
C ASP A 469 -12.34 -10.41 -22.43
N TYR A 470 -11.61 -10.98 -21.48
CA TYR A 470 -10.55 -10.27 -20.75
C TYR A 470 -9.23 -11.02 -20.85
N ASP A 471 -8.22 -10.40 -21.45
CA ASP A 471 -6.85 -10.89 -21.44
C ASP A 471 -6.14 -10.34 -20.20
N ALA A 472 -6.08 -11.17 -19.16
CA ALA A 472 -5.48 -10.83 -17.88
C ALA A 472 -4.56 -11.94 -17.35
N TRP A 473 -4.07 -11.78 -16.13
CA TRP A 473 -3.29 -12.81 -15.45
C TRP A 473 -4.20 -13.88 -14.83
N GLY A 474 -3.74 -15.13 -14.83
CA GLY A 474 -4.37 -16.24 -14.09
C GLY A 474 -5.86 -16.45 -14.41
N TYR A 475 -6.65 -16.72 -13.38
CA TYR A 475 -8.08 -17.03 -13.48
C TYR A 475 -8.97 -15.81 -13.76
N PHE A 476 -8.40 -14.59 -13.83
CA PHE A 476 -9.14 -13.41 -14.28
C PHE A 476 -9.33 -13.42 -15.80
N SER A 477 -8.46 -14.13 -16.51
CA SER A 477 -8.44 -14.18 -17.97
C SER A 477 -9.54 -15.09 -18.51
N GLY A 478 -10.23 -14.64 -19.55
CA GLY A 478 -11.28 -15.40 -20.22
C GLY A 478 -12.56 -14.60 -20.43
N LYS A 479 -13.60 -15.31 -20.87
CA LYS A 479 -14.92 -14.74 -21.13
C LYS A 479 -15.70 -14.65 -19.82
N SER A 480 -16.24 -13.47 -19.52
CA SER A 480 -17.13 -13.27 -18.37
C SER A 480 -18.50 -12.78 -18.80
N GLU A 481 -19.51 -13.21 -18.07
CA GLU A 481 -20.90 -12.86 -18.29
C GLU A 481 -21.58 -12.52 -16.95
N TYR A 482 -22.14 -11.32 -16.85
CA TYR A 482 -22.84 -10.82 -15.67
C TYR A 482 -24.28 -10.54 -16.01
N ARG A 483 -25.21 -10.81 -15.09
CA ARG A 483 -26.61 -10.40 -15.18
C ARG A 483 -26.92 -9.43 -14.07
N PHE A 484 -27.39 -8.26 -14.45
CA PHE A 484 -27.76 -7.18 -13.53
C PHE A 484 -29.28 -7.00 -13.51
N ALA A 485 -29.84 -6.93 -12.31
CA ALA A 485 -31.25 -6.58 -12.10
C ALA A 485 -31.37 -5.17 -11.51
N ASP A 486 -32.33 -4.41 -12.01
CA ASP A 486 -32.59 -3.05 -11.55
C ASP A 486 -32.99 -3.03 -10.06
N GLY A 487 -32.39 -2.10 -9.33
CA GLY A 487 -32.52 -1.95 -7.88
C GLY A 487 -31.86 -3.07 -7.05
N ILE A 488 -31.16 -4.02 -7.68
CA ILE A 488 -30.53 -5.15 -7.00
C ILE A 488 -29.01 -5.15 -7.17
N GLY A 489 -28.50 -5.10 -8.41
CA GLY A 489 -27.10 -5.39 -8.68
C GLY A 489 -26.92 -6.64 -9.54
N VAL A 490 -25.75 -7.24 -9.45
CA VAL A 490 -25.48 -8.57 -10.01
C VAL A 490 -26.45 -9.58 -9.39
N VAL A 491 -27.09 -10.39 -10.23
CA VAL A 491 -27.91 -11.54 -9.79
C VAL A 491 -27.28 -12.87 -10.20
N ARG A 492 -26.46 -12.87 -11.26
CA ARG A 492 -25.77 -14.05 -11.76
C ARG A 492 -24.46 -13.67 -12.44
N PHE A 493 -23.44 -14.47 -12.25
CA PHE A 493 -22.13 -14.37 -12.89
C PHE A 493 -21.74 -15.73 -13.47
N GLU A 494 -21.17 -15.74 -14.67
CA GLU A 494 -20.65 -16.92 -15.35
C GLU A 494 -19.26 -16.65 -15.93
N HIS A 495 -18.36 -17.62 -15.74
CA HIS A 495 -17.02 -17.57 -16.31
C HIS A 495 -16.55 -18.98 -16.69
N PRO A 496 -16.53 -19.33 -17.99
CA PRO A 496 -15.97 -20.59 -18.47
C PRO A 496 -14.48 -20.68 -18.14
N PHE A 497 -14.04 -21.84 -17.65
CA PHE A 497 -12.64 -22.10 -17.36
C PHE A 497 -12.30 -23.57 -17.65
N GLY A 498 -11.07 -23.84 -18.10
CA GLY A 498 -10.66 -25.19 -18.48
C GLY A 498 -11.57 -25.84 -19.53
N ASP A 499 -11.40 -27.14 -19.73
CA ASP A 499 -12.17 -27.88 -20.74
C ASP A 499 -13.60 -28.16 -20.23
N GLY A 500 -14.55 -27.34 -20.70
CA GLY A 500 -15.98 -27.55 -20.49
C GLY A 500 -16.52 -27.23 -19.10
N LYS A 501 -15.74 -26.55 -18.24
CA LYS A 501 -16.19 -26.12 -16.91
C LYS A 501 -16.58 -24.64 -16.91
N CYS A 502 -17.39 -24.25 -15.92
CA CYS A 502 -17.82 -22.88 -15.74
C CYS A 502 -18.01 -22.58 -14.25
N ALA A 503 -17.54 -21.41 -13.83
CA ALA A 503 -17.83 -20.86 -12.51
C ALA A 503 -19.12 -20.07 -12.64
N VAL A 504 -20.19 -20.56 -12.02
CA VAL A 504 -21.48 -19.88 -11.98
C VAL A 504 -21.74 -19.47 -10.53
N TRP A 505 -21.90 -18.17 -10.29
CA TRP A 505 -22.25 -17.61 -8.98
C TRP A 505 -23.59 -16.91 -9.05
N GLU A 506 -24.49 -17.22 -8.14
CA GLU A 506 -25.88 -16.76 -8.14
C GLU A 506 -26.19 -16.01 -6.85
N LEU A 507 -27.01 -14.96 -6.96
CA LEU A 507 -27.58 -14.30 -5.79
C LEU A 507 -28.53 -15.27 -5.09
N THR A 508 -28.25 -15.61 -3.84
CA THR A 508 -29.05 -16.53 -3.03
C THR A 508 -29.87 -15.81 -1.96
N GLU A 509 -29.38 -14.67 -1.47
CA GLU A 509 -30.08 -13.84 -0.51
C GLU A 509 -29.75 -12.36 -0.73
N TYR A 510 -30.72 -11.47 -0.47
CA TYR A 510 -30.47 -10.04 -0.42
C TYR A 510 -31.39 -9.32 0.56
N ARG A 511 -30.93 -8.18 1.07
CA ARG A 511 -31.73 -7.24 1.86
C ARG A 511 -31.70 -5.86 1.23
N GLY A 512 -32.87 -5.24 1.12
CA GLY A 512 -33.05 -3.89 0.59
C GLY A 512 -32.90 -3.81 -0.94
N LYS A 513 -33.56 -2.81 -1.52
CA LYS A 513 -33.48 -2.46 -2.94
C LYS A 513 -33.09 -0.99 -3.05
N GLY A 514 -32.29 -0.65 -4.05
CA GLY A 514 -31.89 0.73 -4.35
C GLY A 514 -32.34 1.16 -5.74
N SER A 515 -31.67 2.16 -6.30
CA SER A 515 -31.89 2.63 -7.68
C SER A 515 -30.79 2.17 -8.63
N GLY A 516 -31.16 1.77 -9.85
CA GLY A 516 -30.22 1.41 -10.90
C GLY A 516 -29.64 0.00 -10.75
N TYR A 517 -28.75 -0.35 -11.65
CA TYR A 517 -28.21 -1.71 -11.79
C TYR A 517 -27.01 -2.01 -10.87
N PHE A 518 -26.56 -1.05 -10.05
CA PHE A 518 -25.60 -1.32 -8.98
C PHE A 518 -25.87 -0.39 -7.77
N PRO A 519 -26.93 -0.67 -7.00
CA PRO A 519 -27.29 0.14 -5.85
C PRO A 519 -26.25 -0.03 -4.73
N THR A 520 -26.00 1.04 -4.01
CA THR A 520 -24.97 1.13 -2.95
C THR A 520 -25.51 1.88 -1.73
N ASP A 521 -26.84 1.92 -1.60
CA ASP A 521 -27.54 2.55 -0.50
C ASP A 521 -27.20 1.92 0.85
N ASP A 522 -27.46 2.66 1.92
CA ASP A 522 -27.19 2.22 3.27
C ASP A 522 -27.96 0.94 3.66
N GLY A 523 -27.28 -0.03 4.27
CA GLY A 523 -27.90 -1.22 4.84
C GLY A 523 -28.23 -2.34 3.85
N LEU A 524 -27.90 -2.16 2.56
CA LEU A 524 -28.04 -3.21 1.56
C LEU A 524 -27.15 -4.42 1.90
N PHE A 525 -27.65 -5.61 1.57
CA PHE A 525 -26.92 -6.88 1.73
C PHE A 525 -27.11 -7.75 0.51
N ARG A 526 -26.05 -8.43 0.06
CA ARG A 526 -26.08 -9.39 -1.05
C ARG A 526 -25.26 -10.62 -0.68
N ARG A 527 -25.83 -11.82 -0.81
CA ARG A 527 -25.12 -13.10 -0.65
C ARG A 527 -25.15 -13.86 -1.96
N TYR A 528 -23.99 -14.36 -2.37
CA TYR A 528 -23.83 -15.16 -3.56
C TYR A 528 -23.20 -16.50 -3.20
N GLU A 529 -23.64 -17.55 -3.89
CA GLU A 529 -23.08 -18.90 -3.76
C GLU A 529 -22.82 -19.49 -5.15
N PRO A 530 -21.85 -20.40 -5.30
CA PRO A 530 -21.68 -21.15 -6.53
C PRO A 530 -22.93 -21.99 -6.81
N ALA A 531 -23.42 -22.00 -8.06
CA ALA A 531 -24.57 -22.82 -8.45
C ALA A 531 -24.30 -24.34 -8.30
N SER A 532 -23.02 -24.73 -8.30
CA SER A 532 -22.59 -26.09 -7.97
C SER A 532 -21.19 -26.09 -7.37
N LEU A 533 -21.03 -26.83 -6.27
CA LEU A 533 -19.76 -27.07 -5.61
C LEU A 533 -19.79 -28.48 -5.02
N GLY A 534 -18.95 -29.38 -5.54
CA GLY A 534 -18.89 -30.80 -5.15
C GLY A 534 -17.77 -31.11 -4.14
N ASP A 535 -17.48 -32.40 -3.90
CA ASP A 535 -16.28 -32.89 -3.20
C ASP A 535 -15.98 -32.26 -1.82
N GLY A 536 -17.05 -31.98 -1.08
CA GLY A 536 -17.01 -31.40 0.28
C GLY A 536 -16.65 -29.91 0.30
N TRP A 537 -16.61 -29.24 -0.85
CA TRP A 537 -16.31 -27.82 -0.93
C TRP A 537 -17.52 -26.96 -0.57
N HIS A 538 -17.27 -25.88 0.19
CA HIS A 538 -18.27 -24.87 0.57
C HIS A 538 -17.77 -23.49 0.18
N GLY A 539 -18.65 -22.67 -0.39
CA GLY A 539 -18.30 -21.36 -0.92
C GLY A 539 -19.46 -20.37 -0.82
N SER A 540 -19.17 -19.16 -0.36
CA SER A 540 -20.12 -18.04 -0.45
C SER A 540 -19.37 -16.70 -0.41
N VAL A 541 -19.99 -15.64 -0.92
CA VAL A 541 -19.52 -14.27 -0.71
C VAL A 541 -20.69 -13.38 -0.32
N GLU A 542 -20.50 -12.64 0.76
CA GLU A 542 -21.46 -11.67 1.28
C GLU A 542 -20.91 -10.25 1.13
N TYR A 543 -21.78 -9.33 0.71
CA TYR A 543 -21.50 -7.90 0.63
C TYR A 543 -22.49 -7.14 1.50
N THR A 544 -21.99 -6.37 2.46
CA THR A 544 -22.79 -5.45 3.29
C THR A 544 -22.42 -4.02 2.96
N PHE A 545 -23.40 -3.18 2.65
CA PHE A 545 -23.20 -1.76 2.36
C PHE A 545 -23.54 -0.91 3.58
N ASP A 546 -22.68 0.07 3.84
CA ASP A 546 -22.88 1.07 4.89
C ASP A 546 -22.58 2.46 4.33
N ALA A 547 -23.46 3.43 4.58
CA ALA A 547 -23.24 4.82 4.22
C ALA A 547 -23.43 5.74 5.43
N ASP A 548 -22.52 6.69 5.58
CA ASP A 548 -22.58 7.75 6.59
C ASP A 548 -22.03 9.06 6.00
N GLU A 549 -21.78 10.06 6.86
CA GLU A 549 -21.26 11.37 6.46
C GLU A 549 -19.87 11.34 5.81
N SER A 550 -19.09 10.26 6.03
CA SER A 550 -17.77 10.07 5.43
C SER A 550 -17.81 9.34 4.08
N GLY A 551 -19.00 8.93 3.62
CA GLY A 551 -19.18 8.26 2.33
C GLY A 551 -19.79 6.88 2.46
N THR A 552 -19.64 6.06 1.41
CA THR A 552 -20.20 4.72 1.33
C THR A 552 -19.08 3.68 1.28
N VAL A 553 -19.24 2.60 2.05
CA VAL A 553 -18.31 1.47 2.07
C VAL A 553 -19.05 0.15 1.82
N MET A 554 -18.30 -0.83 1.32
CA MET A 554 -18.75 -2.20 1.10
C MET A 554 -17.84 -3.16 1.88
N PHE A 555 -18.44 -3.96 2.77
CA PHE A 555 -17.76 -5.03 3.49
C PHE A 555 -17.96 -6.35 2.77
N LYS A 556 -16.88 -7.07 2.49
CA LYS A 556 -16.88 -8.41 1.88
C LYS A 556 -16.53 -9.46 2.91
N ASP A 557 -17.34 -10.51 3.01
CA ASP A 557 -17.03 -11.76 3.70
C ASP A 557 -17.03 -12.88 2.66
N ALA A 558 -15.85 -13.37 2.28
CA ALA A 558 -15.72 -14.52 1.38
C ALA A 558 -15.34 -15.78 2.15
N LEU A 559 -16.15 -16.81 1.98
CA LEU A 559 -16.00 -18.14 2.54
C LEU A 559 -15.51 -19.11 1.47
N GLY A 560 -14.50 -19.90 1.81
CA GLY A 560 -14.01 -20.99 1.00
C GLY A 560 -13.39 -22.06 1.90
N ASN A 561 -14.14 -23.13 2.11
CA ASN A 561 -13.81 -24.21 3.03
C ASN A 561 -13.98 -25.56 2.34
N ARG A 562 -13.41 -26.61 2.93
CA ARG A 562 -13.62 -28.00 2.51
C ARG A 562 -13.86 -28.90 3.71
N ASP A 563 -14.83 -29.80 3.64
CA ASP A 563 -15.06 -30.83 4.64
C ASP A 563 -13.76 -31.56 4.97
N ARG A 564 -13.47 -31.74 6.27
CA ARG A 564 -12.25 -32.41 6.74
C ARG A 564 -12.09 -33.79 6.13
N ILE A 565 -13.18 -34.54 6.03
CA ILE A 565 -13.18 -35.91 5.50
C ILE A 565 -12.72 -35.92 4.04
N ASP A 566 -13.02 -34.88 3.26
CA ASP A 566 -12.62 -34.79 1.85
C ASP A 566 -11.24 -34.14 1.68
N TYR A 567 -10.86 -33.24 2.59
CA TYR A 567 -9.52 -32.66 2.62
C TYR A 567 -8.44 -33.70 3.01
N GLU A 568 -8.71 -34.57 3.99
CA GLU A 568 -7.75 -35.57 4.48
C GLU A 568 -7.67 -36.83 3.59
N LYS A 569 -8.56 -36.97 2.60
CA LYS A 569 -8.45 -38.02 1.58
C LYS A 569 -7.29 -37.70 0.64
N LYS A 570 -6.21 -38.47 0.80
CA LYS A 570 -5.04 -38.46 -0.08
C LYS A 570 -5.35 -38.97 -1.48
#